data_AF-B5RQP2-F1
#
_entry.id   AF-B5RQP2-F1
#
_cell.length_a   1.000
_cell.length_b   1.000
_cell.length_c   1.000
_cell.angle_alpha   90.00
_cell.angle_beta   90.00
_cell.angle_gamma   90.00
#
_symmetry.space_group_name_H-M   'P 1'
#
loop_
_entity.id
_entity.type
_entity.pdbx_description
1 polymer ?
#
loop_
_entity_poly.entity_id
_entity_poly.type
_entity_poly.pdbx_seq_one_letter_code
_entity_poly.pdbx_strand_id
1 'polypeptide(L)'
;MMDNKTPHNQLFLDSQNLSDGNLHEFRENHDNKIHDLPEHVSRGLVLTIVGSLIISCAIFFIFLKSSDIVVVPNLSGLYIEEAITELQHKELIPYVELKFSSTSLDKGKVIDQKPKAGTVLRLDSKVKIFISKGSVINKIDNFIGKNIDDVLINLKANAINNNRMLYHLLRPVEIESTLPKGTIIRQEPSPGTKIASLVDLQFLVSKGQEDSSVKYIKNYVGLYYKDVIISLLNDEIDFDVNVSKGNDFGSVIYQSLSPGNRIENLDKLIITINEPRVNSTSVFGIMTYKLDVYSSSVDIMLKVKDSSGNSSLFYSFRSKGGLIKLPYEAVKGSTVELYIHDKLINQTLVN
;
A
#
# COMPACT_ATOMS: atom_id res chain seq x y z
N MET A 1 12.74 -44.74 -37.22
CA MET A 1 13.75 -44.19 -38.14
C MET A 1 15.04 -44.06 -37.33
N MET A 2 16.00 -44.95 -37.65
CA MET A 2 17.35 -45.16 -37.05
C MET A 2 17.33 -45.73 -35.61
N ASP A 3 17.47 -47.05 -35.34
CA ASP A 3 18.56 -48.02 -35.65
C ASP A 3 19.95 -47.45 -35.30
N ASN A 4 20.88 -48.10 -34.59
CA ASN A 4 21.22 -49.51 -34.38
C ASN A 4 22.37 -49.50 -33.33
N LYS A 5 22.59 -50.43 -32.39
CA LYS A 5 23.18 -51.77 -32.59
C LYS A 5 23.43 -52.40 -31.21
N THR A 6 22.80 -53.54 -30.94
CA THR A 6 23.38 -54.70 -30.22
C THR A 6 24.12 -55.57 -31.26
N PRO A 7 25.02 -56.54 -30.96
CA PRO A 7 24.73 -57.66 -30.04
C PRO A 7 25.89 -58.48 -29.43
N HIS A 8 25.49 -59.54 -28.70
CA HIS A 8 26.16 -60.84 -28.46
C HIS A 8 27.41 -60.86 -27.53
N ASN A 9 27.66 -61.88 -26.70
CA ASN A 9 27.08 -63.22 -26.59
C ASN A 9 27.34 -63.83 -25.20
N GLN A 10 26.50 -64.80 -24.87
CA GLN A 10 26.57 -65.76 -23.77
C GLN A 10 27.88 -66.55 -23.74
N LEU A 11 28.25 -67.06 -22.56
CA LEU A 11 28.70 -68.45 -22.41
C LEU A 11 28.56 -68.92 -20.94
N PHE A 12 27.49 -69.66 -20.73
CA PHE A 12 27.34 -70.72 -19.73
C PHE A 12 28.30 -71.87 -20.10
N LEU A 13 29.01 -72.45 -19.13
CA LEU A 13 29.31 -73.89 -19.02
C LEU A 13 29.66 -74.14 -17.54
N ASP A 14 28.81 -74.75 -16.71
CA ASP A 14 28.32 -76.13 -16.67
C ASP A 14 29.27 -77.09 -15.92
N SER A 15 28.64 -77.90 -15.10
CA SER A 15 29.21 -78.70 -14.01
C SER A 15 29.31 -80.18 -14.39
N GLN A 16 30.37 -80.83 -13.89
CA GLN A 16 30.57 -82.30 -13.77
C GLN A 16 30.75 -83.02 -15.12
N ASN A 17 31.70 -83.94 -15.32
CA ASN A 17 31.81 -85.25 -14.68
C ASN A 17 32.94 -86.07 -15.34
N LEU A 18 33.21 -87.25 -14.79
CA LEU A 18 33.97 -88.41 -15.33
C LEU A 18 35.42 -88.60 -14.83
N SER A 19 35.50 -89.38 -13.75
CA SER A 19 36.24 -90.66 -13.63
C SER A 19 37.10 -91.05 -14.85
N ASP A 20 38.41 -91.23 -14.67
CA ASP A 20 39.06 -92.56 -14.58
C ASP A 20 40.59 -92.40 -14.44
N GLY A 21 41.27 -93.41 -13.89
CA GLY A 21 42.69 -93.63 -14.21
C GLY A 21 43.72 -93.39 -13.09
N ASN A 22 44.00 -94.49 -12.39
CA ASN A 22 45.22 -94.82 -11.64
C ASN A 22 46.51 -94.02 -11.91
N LEU A 23 47.12 -93.59 -10.79
CA LEU A 23 48.52 -93.80 -10.39
C LEU A 23 49.59 -93.87 -11.50
N HIS A 24 50.49 -92.89 -11.53
CA HIS A 24 51.88 -93.07 -11.08
C HIS A 24 52.60 -91.73 -10.89
N GLU A 25 53.31 -91.65 -9.77
CA GLU A 25 54.15 -90.56 -9.27
C GLU A 25 55.22 -90.09 -10.27
N PHE A 26 55.56 -88.81 -10.24
CA PHE A 26 56.93 -88.40 -9.88
C PHE A 26 56.93 -86.98 -9.30
N ARG A 27 57.81 -86.83 -8.32
CA ARG A 27 57.80 -85.93 -7.18
C ARG A 27 58.86 -84.85 -7.41
N GLU A 28 58.51 -83.58 -7.21
CA GLU A 28 59.51 -82.54 -6.96
C GLU A 28 59.10 -81.66 -5.77
N ASN A 29 60.12 -81.32 -5.00
CA ASN A 29 60.12 -81.14 -3.57
C ASN A 29 60.12 -79.64 -3.24
N HIS A 30 59.07 -79.13 -2.60
CA HIS A 30 59.17 -77.93 -1.76
C HIS A 30 58.88 -78.35 -0.32
N ASP A 31 59.96 -78.58 0.41
CA ASP A 31 59.96 -78.71 1.87
C ASP A 31 59.34 -77.44 2.49
N ASN A 32 58.04 -77.46 2.76
CA ASN A 32 57.42 -76.57 3.73
C ASN A 32 57.85 -77.05 5.12
N LYS A 33 59.07 -76.68 5.49
CA LYS A 33 59.59 -76.85 6.84
C LYS A 33 58.79 -75.91 7.76
N ILE A 34 57.70 -76.40 8.33
CA ILE A 34 57.04 -75.74 9.45
C ILE A 34 58.07 -75.77 10.58
N HIS A 35 58.71 -74.62 10.81
CA HIS A 35 59.50 -74.43 12.01
C HIS A 35 58.52 -74.43 13.19
N ASP A 36 58.38 -75.59 13.84
CA ASP A 36 57.72 -75.67 15.14
C ASP A 36 58.50 -74.77 16.10
N LEU A 37 57.93 -73.59 16.41
CA LEU A 37 58.48 -72.72 17.43
C LEU A 37 58.46 -73.49 18.75
N PRO A 38 59.56 -73.49 19.52
CA PRO A 38 59.61 -74.19 20.78
C PRO A 38 58.50 -73.69 21.71
N GLU A 39 57.87 -74.59 22.46
CA GLU A 39 56.58 -74.37 23.13
C GLU A 39 56.54 -73.12 24.03
N HIS A 40 57.69 -72.73 24.60
CA HIS A 40 57.83 -71.52 25.41
C HIS A 40 57.84 -70.21 24.59
N VAL A 41 58.35 -70.23 23.36
CA VAL A 41 58.38 -69.08 22.45
C VAL A 41 57.01 -68.85 21.81
N SER A 42 56.29 -69.92 21.42
CA SER A 42 54.92 -69.79 20.91
C SER A 42 53.96 -69.30 21.99
N ARG A 43 54.07 -69.80 23.23
CA ARG A 43 53.31 -69.27 24.38
C ARG A 43 53.64 -67.81 24.67
N GLY A 44 54.91 -67.42 24.61
CA GLY A 44 55.33 -66.02 24.79
C GLY A 44 54.75 -65.08 23.73
N LEU A 45 54.75 -65.49 22.46
CA LEU A 45 54.23 -64.71 21.33
C LEU A 45 52.69 -64.60 21.38
N VAL A 46 51.99 -65.66 21.79
CA VAL A 46 50.54 -65.61 22.02
C VAL A 46 50.20 -64.64 23.16
N LEU A 47 50.96 -64.65 24.26
CA LEU A 47 50.73 -63.74 25.39
C LEU A 47 50.97 -62.27 25.05
N THR A 48 51.96 -61.95 24.21
CA THR A 48 52.21 -60.55 23.78
C THR A 48 51.13 -60.06 22.82
N ILE A 49 50.68 -60.90 21.89
CA ILE A 49 49.57 -60.56 20.98
C ILE A 49 48.29 -60.33 21.78
N VAL A 50 47.93 -61.25 22.67
CA VAL A 50 46.74 -61.13 23.52
C VAL A 50 46.84 -59.92 24.44
N GLY A 51 48.01 -59.67 25.05
CA GLY A 51 48.24 -58.49 25.89
C GLY A 51 48.09 -57.17 25.13
N SER A 52 48.69 -57.06 23.93
CA SER A 52 48.55 -55.86 23.09
C SER A 52 47.12 -55.64 22.59
N LEU A 53 46.39 -56.72 22.30
CA LEU A 53 44.98 -56.65 21.91
C LEU A 53 44.12 -56.15 23.08
N ILE A 54 44.38 -56.60 24.30
CA ILE A 54 43.66 -56.14 25.50
C ILE A 54 43.94 -54.66 25.77
N ILE A 55 45.20 -54.23 25.65
CA ILE A 55 45.58 -52.82 25.83
C ILE A 55 44.96 -51.93 24.74
N SER A 56 45.02 -52.36 23.48
CA SER A 56 44.38 -51.66 22.35
C SER A 56 42.87 -51.59 22.52
N CYS A 57 42.25 -52.68 22.97
CA CYS A 57 40.81 -52.74 23.25
C CYS A 57 40.44 -51.84 24.43
N ALA A 58 41.26 -51.78 25.49
CA ALA A 58 41.05 -50.87 26.61
C ALA A 58 41.17 -49.40 26.19
N ILE A 59 42.19 -49.04 25.39
CA ILE A 59 42.34 -47.69 24.83
C ILE A 59 41.16 -47.35 23.93
N PHE A 60 40.74 -48.28 23.06
CA PHE A 60 39.56 -48.13 22.20
C PHE A 60 38.27 -47.95 23.02
N PHE A 61 38.09 -48.69 24.11
CA PHE A 61 36.95 -48.53 25.02
C PHE A 61 37.00 -47.25 25.85
N ILE A 62 38.20 -46.75 26.21
CA ILE A 62 38.38 -45.43 26.84
C ILE A 62 37.99 -44.32 25.84
N PHE A 63 38.36 -44.45 24.57
CA PHE A 63 37.91 -43.55 23.50
C PHE A 63 36.40 -43.62 23.24
N LEU A 64 35.77 -44.78 23.45
CA LEU A 64 34.31 -44.96 23.28
C LEU A 64 33.47 -44.46 24.47
N LYS A 65 34.03 -44.36 25.68
CA LYS A 65 33.28 -44.06 26.92
C LYS A 65 33.04 -42.58 27.22
N SER A 66 33.56 -41.66 26.42
CA SER A 66 33.35 -40.22 26.59
C SER A 66 32.07 -39.74 25.88
N SER A 67 30.90 -40.18 26.33
CA SER A 67 29.63 -39.55 25.94
C SER A 67 29.12 -38.67 27.08
N ASP A 68 29.93 -37.70 27.48
CA ASP A 68 29.50 -36.71 28.44
C ASP A 68 28.41 -35.85 27.79
N ILE A 69 27.25 -35.87 28.43
CA ILE A 69 26.06 -35.16 28.01
C ILE A 69 25.84 -33.97 28.92
N VAL A 70 25.41 -32.85 28.34
CA VAL A 70 25.14 -31.61 29.04
C VAL A 70 23.77 -31.07 28.64
N VAL A 71 23.09 -30.46 29.61
CA VAL A 71 21.79 -29.84 29.38
C VAL A 71 22.00 -28.38 28.98
N VAL A 72 21.37 -27.97 27.88
CA VAL A 72 21.42 -26.60 27.39
C VAL A 72 20.77 -25.66 28.42
N PRO A 73 21.50 -24.65 28.93
CA PRO A 73 20.96 -23.67 29.89
C PRO A 73 19.92 -22.75 29.23
N ASN A 74 19.13 -22.06 30.05
CA ASN A 74 18.25 -20.99 29.57
C ASN A 74 19.04 -19.68 29.50
N LEU A 75 19.24 -19.20 28.28
CA LEU A 75 20.01 -17.99 27.98
C LEU A 75 19.12 -16.79 27.67
N SER A 76 17.80 -16.98 27.56
CA SER A 76 16.87 -15.93 27.16
C SER A 76 16.89 -14.76 28.15
N GLY A 77 17.04 -13.54 27.64
CA GLY A 77 17.08 -12.31 28.43
C GLY A 77 18.44 -11.93 29.01
N LEU A 78 19.42 -12.84 29.00
CA LEU A 78 20.81 -12.55 29.41
C LEU A 78 21.51 -11.65 28.39
N TYR A 79 22.47 -10.87 28.86
CA TYR A 79 23.40 -10.18 27.97
C TYR A 79 24.34 -11.17 27.27
N ILE A 80 24.85 -10.80 26.09
CA ILE A 80 25.74 -11.66 25.29
C ILE A 80 26.94 -12.18 26.10
N GLU A 81 27.52 -11.36 26.97
CA GLU A 81 28.67 -11.73 27.81
C GLU A 81 28.29 -12.83 28.81
N GLU A 82 27.21 -12.63 29.55
CA GLU A 82 26.66 -13.59 30.51
C GLU A 82 26.29 -14.92 29.83
N ALA A 83 25.66 -14.85 28.65
CA ALA A 83 25.26 -16.02 27.90
C ALA A 83 26.46 -16.84 27.37
N ILE A 84 27.54 -16.17 26.96
CA ILE A 84 28.78 -16.84 26.55
C ILE A 84 29.44 -17.51 27.76
N THR A 85 29.50 -16.83 28.91
CA THR A 85 30.04 -17.41 30.14
C THR A 85 29.26 -18.63 30.59
N GLU A 86 27.93 -18.57 30.56
CA GLU A 86 27.06 -19.69 30.94
C GLU A 86 27.24 -20.92 30.01
N LEU A 87 27.42 -20.68 28.70
CA LEU A 87 27.72 -21.74 27.75
C LEU A 87 29.11 -22.34 27.96
N GLN A 88 30.12 -21.51 28.23
CA GLN A 88 31.48 -21.96 28.51
C GLN A 88 31.55 -22.79 29.80
N HIS A 89 30.82 -22.41 30.85
CA HIS A 89 30.70 -23.20 32.08
C HIS A 89 30.03 -24.57 31.86
N LYS A 90 29.25 -24.72 30.79
CA LYS A 90 28.64 -25.97 30.37
C LYS A 90 29.43 -26.69 29.28
N GLU A 91 30.64 -26.22 28.96
CA GLU A 91 31.50 -26.80 27.92
C GLU A 91 30.76 -26.91 26.56
N LEU A 92 29.89 -25.93 26.29
CA LEU A 92 29.14 -25.79 25.05
C LEU A 92 29.74 -24.67 24.19
N ILE A 93 29.72 -24.84 22.87
CA ILE A 93 30.31 -23.87 21.95
C ILE A 93 29.27 -22.81 21.56
N PRO A 94 29.46 -21.52 21.91
CA PRO A 94 28.56 -20.45 21.51
C PRO A 94 28.68 -20.16 20.01
N TYR A 95 27.53 -20.01 19.34
CA TYR A 95 27.45 -19.49 17.97
C TYR A 95 26.50 -18.30 17.93
N VAL A 96 27.05 -17.10 17.73
CA VAL A 96 26.29 -15.85 17.84
C VAL A 96 25.73 -15.42 16.49
N GLU A 97 24.43 -15.15 16.42
CA GLU A 97 23.77 -14.57 15.26
C GLU A 97 22.98 -13.33 15.69
N LEU A 98 23.07 -12.23 14.94
CA LEU A 98 22.40 -10.98 15.29
C LEU A 98 21.06 -10.81 14.55
N LYS A 99 19.97 -10.62 15.30
CA LYS A 99 18.61 -10.42 14.77
C LYS A 99 17.96 -9.15 15.33
N PHE A 100 17.05 -8.53 14.58
CA PHE A 100 16.26 -7.42 15.10
C PHE A 100 15.14 -7.94 16.01
N SER A 101 14.85 -7.22 17.09
CA SER A 101 13.73 -7.50 18.01
C SER A 101 12.58 -6.53 17.80
N SER A 102 11.46 -6.75 18.48
CA SER A 102 10.30 -5.84 18.46
C SER A 102 10.55 -4.56 19.28
N THR A 103 11.34 -4.65 20.36
CA THR A 103 11.66 -3.52 21.24
C THR A 103 13.15 -3.17 21.21
N SER A 104 13.46 -1.88 21.36
CA SER A 104 14.84 -1.39 21.51
C SER A 104 15.48 -1.81 22.84
N LEU A 105 14.68 -2.14 23.85
CA LEU A 105 15.15 -2.53 25.19
C LEU A 105 15.93 -3.85 25.21
N ASP A 106 15.71 -4.72 24.23
CA ASP A 106 16.37 -6.03 24.16
C ASP A 106 17.76 -5.95 23.54
N LYS A 107 18.21 -4.78 23.09
CA LYS A 107 19.49 -4.63 22.39
C LYS A 107 20.64 -5.20 23.23
N GLY A 108 21.38 -6.15 22.65
CA GLY A 108 22.48 -6.84 23.32
C GLY A 108 22.09 -8.06 24.17
N LYS A 109 20.79 -8.36 24.29
CA LYS A 109 20.26 -9.53 24.99
C LYS A 109 19.95 -10.69 24.05
N VAL A 110 19.97 -11.91 24.58
CA VAL A 110 19.54 -13.12 23.87
C VAL A 110 18.02 -13.14 23.74
N ILE A 111 17.51 -13.10 22.51
CA ILE A 111 16.07 -13.15 22.21
C ILE A 111 15.59 -14.55 21.82
N ASP A 112 16.50 -15.42 21.36
CA ASP A 112 16.18 -16.81 21.06
C ASP A 112 17.47 -17.65 21.12
N GLN A 113 17.31 -18.96 21.31
CA GLN A 113 18.40 -19.91 21.28
C GLN A 113 17.98 -21.21 20.57
N LYS A 114 18.95 -21.87 19.95
CA LYS A 114 18.80 -23.19 19.35
C LYS A 114 20.05 -24.03 19.63
N PRO A 115 19.92 -25.21 20.26
CA PRO A 115 18.69 -25.85 20.75
C PRO A 115 18.02 -25.12 21.92
N LYS A 116 16.75 -25.47 22.21
CA LYS A 116 15.99 -24.86 23.30
C LYS A 116 16.56 -25.29 24.67
N ALA A 117 16.33 -24.46 25.69
CA ALA A 117 16.72 -24.78 27.06
C ALA A 117 16.17 -26.14 27.49
N GLY A 118 16.95 -26.90 28.25
CA GLY A 118 16.60 -28.27 28.67
C GLY A 118 16.93 -29.35 27.63
N THR A 119 17.37 -29.00 26.42
CA THR A 119 17.83 -29.99 25.44
C THR A 119 19.12 -30.65 25.92
N VAL A 120 19.23 -31.97 25.79
CA VAL A 120 20.45 -32.73 26.12
C VAL A 120 21.33 -32.79 24.87
N LEU A 121 22.58 -32.34 25.01
CA LEU A 121 23.59 -32.36 23.96
C LEU A 121 24.84 -33.08 24.44
N ARG A 122 25.74 -33.42 23.51
CA ARG A 122 27.10 -33.86 23.86
C ARG A 122 27.94 -32.65 24.23
N LEU A 123 29.00 -32.84 25.00
CA LEU A 123 30.05 -31.83 25.16
C LEU A 123 30.52 -31.29 23.79
N ASP A 124 31.01 -30.05 23.79
CA ASP A 124 31.46 -29.31 22.60
C ASP A 124 30.39 -29.08 21.53
N SER A 125 29.11 -29.36 21.85
CA SER A 125 28.02 -29.09 20.92
C SER A 125 27.80 -27.59 20.75
N LYS A 126 27.45 -27.18 19.53
CA LYS A 126 27.16 -25.78 19.21
C LYS A 126 25.77 -25.38 19.69
N VAL A 127 25.69 -24.28 20.42
CA VAL A 127 24.44 -23.61 20.75
C VAL A 127 24.40 -22.27 20.02
N LYS A 128 23.46 -22.15 19.08
CA LYS A 128 23.18 -20.90 18.38
C LYS A 128 22.36 -19.98 19.28
N ILE A 129 22.89 -18.79 19.55
CA ILE A 129 22.18 -17.72 20.28
C ILE A 129 21.88 -16.56 19.33
N PHE A 130 20.64 -16.08 19.38
CA PHE A 130 20.19 -14.93 18.62
C PHE A 130 20.21 -13.70 19.53
N ILE A 131 21.12 -12.77 19.24
CA ILE A 131 21.28 -11.53 20.00
C ILE A 131 20.51 -10.41 19.33
N SER A 132 19.75 -9.66 20.12
CA SER A 132 18.96 -8.55 19.60
C SER A 132 19.83 -7.35 19.20
N LYS A 133 19.58 -6.86 17.99
CA LYS A 133 20.07 -5.57 17.46
C LYS A 133 19.21 -4.37 17.90
N GLY A 134 18.15 -4.60 18.67
CA GLY A 134 17.07 -3.64 18.93
C GLY A 134 16.00 -3.64 17.83
N SER A 135 15.03 -2.73 17.93
CA SER A 135 14.00 -2.54 16.89
C SER A 135 14.58 -1.89 15.63
N VAL A 136 13.97 -2.20 14.49
CA VAL A 136 14.31 -1.57 13.20
C VAL A 136 13.88 -0.11 13.26
N ILE A 137 14.85 0.80 13.24
CA ILE A 137 14.58 2.23 13.19
C ILE A 137 14.48 2.65 11.72
N ASN A 138 13.25 2.87 11.26
CA ASN A 138 12.98 3.50 9.97
C ASN A 138 12.95 5.02 10.12
N LYS A 139 13.04 5.73 8.99
CA LYS A 139 12.85 7.18 8.95
C LYS A 139 11.65 7.49 8.08
N ILE A 140 10.89 8.50 8.46
CA ILE A 140 9.80 9.01 7.65
C ILE A 140 10.36 9.74 6.43
N ASP A 141 9.87 9.41 5.25
CA ASP A 141 10.27 10.07 4.01
C ASP A 141 9.76 11.52 3.94
N ASN A 142 10.38 12.32 3.06
CA ASN A 142 9.88 13.65 2.76
C ASN A 142 8.85 13.60 1.62
N PHE A 143 7.62 13.99 1.95
CA PHE A 143 6.49 14.10 1.03
C PHE A 143 6.10 15.55 0.73
N ILE A 144 6.71 16.53 1.43
CA ILE A 144 6.44 17.95 1.22
C ILE A 144 6.76 18.34 -0.23
N GLY A 145 5.85 19.07 -0.86
CA GLY A 145 5.95 19.51 -2.26
C GLY A 145 5.49 18.48 -3.29
N LYS A 146 5.21 17.22 -2.90
CA LYS A 146 4.68 16.20 -3.81
C LYS A 146 3.16 16.30 -3.93
N ASN A 147 2.62 15.71 -4.99
CA ASN A 147 1.18 15.54 -5.12
C ASN A 147 0.70 14.41 -4.18
N ILE A 148 -0.40 14.65 -3.48
CA ILE A 148 -0.96 13.72 -2.49
C ILE A 148 -1.35 12.37 -3.11
N ASP A 149 -1.93 12.36 -4.31
CA ASP A 149 -2.42 11.12 -4.93
C ASP A 149 -1.25 10.18 -5.29
N ASP A 150 -0.19 10.74 -5.86
CA ASP A 150 1.05 10.00 -6.16
C ASP A 150 1.67 9.42 -4.90
N VAL A 151 1.70 10.19 -3.82
CA VAL A 151 2.21 9.73 -2.52
C VAL A 151 1.38 8.59 -1.97
N LEU A 152 0.04 8.70 -2.00
CA LEU A 152 -0.86 7.65 -1.52
C LEU A 152 -0.72 6.35 -2.32
N ILE A 153 -0.56 6.44 -3.65
CA ILE A 153 -0.33 5.27 -4.52
C ILE A 153 0.99 4.59 -4.15
N ASN A 154 2.08 5.36 -4.05
CA ASN A 154 3.41 4.82 -3.72
C ASN A 154 3.46 4.19 -2.33
N LEU A 155 2.81 4.80 -1.33
CA LEU A 155 2.75 4.27 0.02
C LEU A 155 1.97 2.95 0.09
N LYS A 156 0.84 2.85 -0.64
CA LYS A 156 0.08 1.60 -0.74
C LYS A 156 0.89 0.50 -1.43
N ALA A 157 1.58 0.81 -2.53
CA ALA A 157 2.42 -0.15 -3.25
C ALA A 157 3.57 -0.68 -2.36
N ASN A 158 4.24 0.21 -1.62
CA ASN A 158 5.33 -0.17 -0.72
C ASN A 158 4.88 -1.02 0.46
N ALA A 159 3.68 -0.79 0.99
CA ALA A 159 3.12 -1.60 2.08
C ALA A 159 2.88 -3.05 1.64
N ILE A 160 2.41 -3.25 0.40
CA ILE A 160 2.18 -4.58 -0.20
C ILE A 160 3.53 -5.29 -0.41
N ASN A 161 4.50 -4.62 -1.04
CA ASN A 161 5.78 -5.23 -1.41
C ASN A 161 6.62 -5.66 -0.19
N ASN A 162 6.59 -4.86 0.89
CA ASN A 162 7.42 -5.11 2.08
C ASN A 162 6.72 -5.93 3.16
N ASN A 163 5.44 -6.30 2.95
CA ASN A 163 4.58 -7.00 3.91
C ASN A 163 4.60 -6.39 5.33
N ARG A 164 4.85 -5.08 5.43
CA ARG A 164 4.95 -4.31 6.68
C ARG A 164 4.40 -2.92 6.43
N MET A 165 3.31 -2.59 7.13
CA MET A 165 2.73 -1.25 7.12
C MET A 165 3.48 -0.37 8.11
N LEU A 166 4.18 0.64 7.61
CA LEU A 166 4.92 1.60 8.44
C LEU A 166 4.07 2.80 8.87
N TYR A 167 3.03 3.11 8.10
CA TYR A 167 2.21 4.30 8.27
C TYR A 167 0.72 3.96 8.30
N HIS A 168 -0.03 4.56 9.20
CA HIS A 168 -1.49 4.66 9.15
C HIS A 168 -1.85 6.05 8.61
N LEU A 169 -2.51 6.09 7.45
CA LEU A 169 -2.77 7.34 6.75
C LEU A 169 -4.06 7.99 7.27
N LEU A 170 -3.92 9.16 7.90
CA LEU A 170 -5.05 9.97 8.31
C LEU A 170 -5.62 10.74 7.11
N ARG A 171 -6.89 11.13 7.19
CA ARG A 171 -7.52 11.98 6.16
C ARG A 171 -6.73 13.30 6.04
N PRO A 172 -6.31 13.71 4.83
CA PRO A 172 -5.62 14.97 4.64
C PRO A 172 -6.47 16.16 5.11
N VAL A 173 -5.83 17.14 5.73
CA VAL A 173 -6.44 18.45 6.03
C VAL A 173 -6.11 19.35 4.85
N GLU A 174 -7.14 19.96 4.27
CA GLU A 174 -6.98 20.77 3.08
C GLU A 174 -7.11 22.27 3.41
N ILE A 175 -6.20 23.10 2.89
CA ILE A 175 -6.21 24.55 3.07
C ILE A 175 -6.04 25.30 1.74
N GLU A 176 -6.56 26.51 1.67
CA GLU A 176 -6.28 27.43 0.56
C GLU A 176 -4.79 27.80 0.56
N SER A 177 -4.15 27.74 -0.61
CA SER A 177 -2.74 28.08 -0.77
C SER A 177 -2.43 28.43 -2.22
N THR A 178 -1.43 29.28 -2.45
CA THR A 178 -0.95 29.61 -3.81
C THR A 178 -0.28 28.43 -4.52
N LEU A 179 -0.05 27.31 -3.83
CA LEU A 179 0.51 26.09 -4.40
C LEU A 179 -0.56 25.34 -5.21
N PRO A 180 -0.19 24.58 -6.25
CA PRO A 180 -1.14 23.79 -7.02
C PRO A 180 -2.03 22.89 -6.13
N LYS A 181 -3.26 22.64 -6.58
CA LYS A 181 -4.18 21.73 -5.90
C LYS A 181 -3.53 20.34 -5.77
N GLY A 182 -3.64 19.76 -4.57
CA GLY A 182 -3.10 18.45 -4.25
C GLY A 182 -1.64 18.47 -3.78
N THR A 183 -0.96 19.63 -3.77
CA THR A 183 0.42 19.72 -3.25
C THR A 183 0.44 19.61 -1.72
N ILE A 184 1.27 18.71 -1.19
CA ILE A 184 1.49 18.57 0.26
C ILE A 184 2.30 19.76 0.77
N ILE A 185 1.71 20.54 1.67
CA ILE A 185 2.30 21.73 2.30
C ILE A 185 3.08 21.34 3.54
N ARG A 186 2.52 20.42 4.34
CA ARG A 186 3.11 19.95 5.59
C ARG A 186 2.75 18.49 5.80
N GLN A 187 3.63 17.79 6.51
CA GLN A 187 3.37 16.44 7.00
C GLN A 187 3.65 16.39 8.50
N GLU A 188 2.94 15.50 9.19
CA GLU A 188 3.19 15.15 10.59
C GLU A 188 3.16 13.62 10.73
N PRO A 189 4.22 12.97 11.25
CA PRO A 189 5.44 13.56 11.77
C PRO A 189 6.37 14.13 10.69
N SER A 190 7.25 15.03 11.13
CA SER A 190 8.20 15.72 10.24
C SER A 190 9.13 14.75 9.49
N PRO A 191 9.60 15.11 8.28
CA PRO A 191 10.53 14.28 7.51
C PRO A 191 11.78 13.90 8.32
N GLY A 192 12.23 12.66 8.19
CA GLY A 192 13.40 12.14 8.91
C GLY A 192 13.13 11.68 10.34
N THR A 193 11.91 11.86 10.86
CA THR A 193 11.51 11.34 12.17
C THR A 193 11.75 9.83 12.23
N LYS A 194 12.44 9.40 13.29
CA LYS A 194 12.76 7.99 13.53
C LYS A 194 11.53 7.26 14.06
N ILE A 195 11.16 6.16 13.41
CA ILE A 195 10.01 5.34 13.82
C ILE A 195 10.46 3.89 14.03
N ALA A 196 10.00 3.30 15.12
CA ALA A 196 10.28 1.90 15.48
C ALA A 196 9.05 0.99 15.28
N SER A 197 7.88 1.59 15.03
CA SER A 197 6.59 0.93 14.90
C SER A 197 5.71 1.70 13.91
N LEU A 198 4.49 1.19 13.70
CA LEU A 198 3.43 1.90 12.97
C LEU A 198 3.19 3.28 13.60
N VAL A 199 3.06 4.30 12.75
CA VAL A 199 2.75 5.68 13.16
C VAL A 199 1.63 6.27 12.30
N ASP A 200 0.85 7.18 12.87
CA ASP A 200 -0.13 7.95 12.12
C ASP A 200 0.57 9.03 11.31
N LEU A 201 0.25 9.13 10.02
CA LEU A 201 0.79 10.13 9.11
C LEU A 201 -0.34 11.02 8.62
N GLN A 202 -0.26 12.32 8.92
CA GLN A 202 -1.21 13.33 8.47
C GLN A 202 -0.54 14.32 7.51
N PHE A 203 -1.28 14.66 6.45
CA PHE A 203 -0.87 15.67 5.49
C PHE A 203 -1.75 16.91 5.58
N LEU A 204 -1.10 18.07 5.45
CA LEU A 204 -1.73 19.34 5.12
C LEU A 204 -1.55 19.56 3.62
N VAL A 205 -2.64 19.69 2.88
CA VAL A 205 -2.65 19.70 1.40
C VAL A 205 -3.24 21.01 0.88
N SER A 206 -2.66 21.53 -0.19
CA SER A 206 -3.17 22.69 -0.91
C SER A 206 -4.46 22.34 -1.64
N LYS A 207 -5.50 23.15 -1.47
CA LYS A 207 -6.71 23.14 -2.33
C LYS A 207 -6.49 23.81 -3.68
N GLY A 208 -5.31 24.41 -3.90
CA GLY A 208 -5.13 25.49 -4.86
C GLY A 208 -5.58 26.81 -4.24
N GLN A 209 -5.31 27.92 -4.91
CA GLN A 209 -6.26 29.02 -4.85
C GLN A 209 -7.48 28.52 -5.63
N GLU A 210 -8.70 28.86 -5.21
CA GLU A 210 -9.82 28.89 -6.16
C GLU A 210 -9.34 29.69 -7.37
N ASP A 211 -8.85 29.00 -8.41
CA ASP A 211 -8.66 29.53 -9.74
C ASP A 211 -10.06 29.90 -10.20
N SER A 212 -10.47 31.07 -9.73
CA SER A 212 -11.46 31.90 -10.36
C SER A 212 -10.78 32.14 -11.70
N SER A 213 -11.09 31.30 -12.70
CA SER A 213 -10.78 31.61 -14.08
C SER A 213 -11.08 33.10 -14.22
N VAL A 214 -10.07 33.91 -14.52
CA VAL A 214 -10.23 35.36 -14.49
C VAL A 214 -11.30 35.67 -15.53
N LYS A 215 -12.55 35.81 -15.07
CA LYS A 215 -13.71 36.05 -15.91
C LYS A 215 -13.71 37.53 -16.19
N TYR A 216 -13.89 37.86 -17.46
CA TYR A 216 -14.05 39.24 -17.89
C TYR A 216 -15.51 39.47 -18.24
N ILE A 217 -16.04 40.62 -17.84
CA ILE A 217 -17.40 41.03 -18.20
C ILE A 217 -17.48 41.20 -19.72
N LYS A 218 -18.44 40.51 -20.34
CA LYS A 218 -18.76 40.71 -21.76
C LYS A 218 -19.62 41.97 -21.92
N ASN A 219 -19.75 42.45 -23.15
CA ASN A 219 -20.77 43.45 -23.46
C ASN A 219 -22.12 42.76 -23.68
N TYR A 220 -23.08 43.05 -22.81
CA TYR A 220 -24.43 42.51 -22.85
C TYR A 220 -25.46 43.53 -23.34
N VAL A 221 -25.13 44.83 -23.34
CA VAL A 221 -26.05 45.88 -23.79
C VAL A 221 -26.40 45.68 -25.27
N GLY A 222 -27.70 45.74 -25.57
CA GLY A 222 -28.28 45.51 -26.89
C GLY A 222 -28.56 44.03 -27.22
N LEU A 223 -28.07 43.09 -26.42
CA LEU A 223 -28.37 41.66 -26.61
C LEU A 223 -29.73 41.29 -26.02
N TYR A 224 -30.33 40.22 -26.55
CA TYR A 224 -31.59 39.69 -26.02
C TYR A 224 -31.35 39.01 -24.67
N TYR A 225 -32.21 39.30 -23.69
CA TYR A 225 -31.98 38.93 -22.29
C TYR A 225 -31.80 37.43 -22.10
N LYS A 226 -32.50 36.57 -22.86
CA LYS A 226 -32.45 35.12 -22.68
C LYS A 226 -31.05 34.56 -22.91
N ASP A 227 -30.37 35.03 -23.96
CA ASP A 227 -29.01 34.60 -24.29
C ASP A 227 -28.01 35.12 -23.26
N VAL A 228 -28.23 36.34 -22.77
CA VAL A 228 -27.42 36.95 -21.70
C VAL A 228 -27.54 36.16 -20.41
N ILE A 229 -28.76 35.85 -19.96
CA ILE A 229 -28.99 35.06 -18.75
C ILE A 229 -28.32 33.69 -18.87
N ILE A 230 -28.47 33.00 -20.01
CA ILE A 230 -27.81 31.70 -20.23
C ILE A 230 -26.28 31.85 -20.15
N SER A 231 -25.70 32.88 -20.77
CA SER A 231 -24.25 33.13 -20.67
C SER A 231 -23.83 33.39 -19.22
N LEU A 232 -24.56 34.22 -18.47
CA LEU A 232 -24.22 34.56 -17.09
C LEU A 232 -24.30 33.33 -16.17
N LEU A 233 -25.32 32.49 -16.36
CA LEU A 233 -25.49 31.26 -15.60
C LEU A 233 -24.41 30.22 -15.93
N ASN A 234 -24.06 30.04 -17.20
CA ASN A 234 -22.97 29.14 -17.63
C ASN A 234 -21.61 29.61 -17.14
N ASP A 235 -21.39 30.92 -17.13
CA ASP A 235 -20.17 31.54 -16.62
C ASP A 235 -20.19 31.64 -15.08
N GLU A 236 -21.20 31.12 -14.38
CA GLU A 236 -21.38 31.20 -12.91
C GLU A 236 -21.12 32.63 -12.36
N ILE A 237 -21.65 33.64 -13.02
CA ILE A 237 -21.55 35.06 -12.62
C ILE A 237 -22.76 35.40 -11.74
N ASP A 238 -22.54 36.02 -10.57
CA ASP A 238 -23.65 36.51 -9.74
C ASP A 238 -24.27 37.76 -10.39
N PHE A 239 -25.59 37.77 -10.55
CA PHE A 239 -26.29 38.88 -11.19
C PHE A 239 -27.65 39.20 -10.56
N ASP A 240 -28.10 40.43 -10.80
CA ASP A 240 -29.46 40.89 -10.53
C ASP A 240 -30.10 41.39 -11.82
N VAL A 241 -31.42 41.21 -11.94
CA VAL A 241 -32.18 41.65 -13.10
C VAL A 241 -33.23 42.65 -12.66
N ASN A 242 -33.18 43.83 -13.29
CA ASN A 242 -34.21 44.85 -13.20
C ASN A 242 -34.97 44.94 -14.53
N VAL A 243 -36.24 45.36 -14.46
CA VAL A 243 -37.11 45.51 -15.63
C VAL A 243 -37.49 46.96 -15.81
N SER A 244 -37.38 47.45 -17.04
CA SER A 244 -37.86 48.77 -17.47
C SER A 244 -38.91 48.63 -18.56
N LYS A 245 -39.72 49.67 -18.74
CA LYS A 245 -40.62 49.80 -19.90
C LYS A 245 -39.91 50.61 -20.98
N GLY A 246 -39.91 50.11 -22.20
CA GLY A 246 -39.22 50.75 -23.34
C GLY A 246 -39.61 50.12 -24.67
N ASN A 247 -39.02 50.64 -25.75
CA ASN A 247 -39.36 50.22 -27.12
C ASN A 247 -38.54 49.02 -27.60
N ASP A 248 -37.33 48.82 -27.07
CA ASP A 248 -36.45 47.70 -27.43
C ASP A 248 -36.76 46.47 -26.56
N PHE A 249 -37.96 45.90 -26.76
CA PHE A 249 -38.51 44.84 -25.93
C PHE A 249 -37.58 43.63 -25.79
N GLY A 250 -37.30 43.21 -24.56
CA GLY A 250 -36.45 42.05 -24.25
C GLY A 250 -34.95 42.28 -24.41
N SER A 251 -34.51 43.47 -24.82
CA SER A 251 -33.08 43.79 -24.90
C SER A 251 -32.55 44.26 -23.54
N VAL A 252 -31.30 43.92 -23.26
CA VAL A 252 -30.55 44.51 -22.14
C VAL A 252 -30.19 45.95 -22.50
N ILE A 253 -30.57 46.91 -21.66
CA ILE A 253 -30.31 48.34 -21.89
C ILE A 253 -29.22 48.89 -20.99
N TYR A 254 -28.87 48.18 -19.93
CA TYR A 254 -27.87 48.61 -18.96
C TYR A 254 -27.20 47.41 -18.30
N GLN A 255 -25.90 47.56 -18.03
CA GLN A 255 -25.11 46.69 -17.17
C GLN A 255 -24.28 47.54 -16.21
N SER A 256 -24.17 47.13 -14.95
CA SER A 256 -23.44 47.92 -13.92
C SER A 256 -21.92 47.86 -14.05
N LEU A 257 -21.37 46.76 -14.58
CA LEU A 257 -19.94 46.55 -14.75
C LEU A 257 -19.56 46.74 -16.22
N SER A 258 -18.49 47.48 -16.48
CA SER A 258 -18.03 47.75 -17.85
C SER A 258 -17.48 46.49 -18.53
N PRO A 259 -17.68 46.33 -19.84
CA PRO A 259 -17.05 45.25 -20.60
C PRO A 259 -15.53 45.26 -20.46
N GLY A 260 -14.92 44.07 -20.31
CA GLY A 260 -13.49 43.90 -20.10
C GLY A 260 -13.05 44.06 -18.64
N ASN A 261 -13.94 44.46 -17.72
CA ASN A 261 -13.62 44.42 -16.30
C ASN A 261 -13.44 42.97 -15.84
N ARG A 262 -12.39 42.73 -15.04
CA ARG A 262 -12.23 41.48 -14.30
C ARG A 262 -13.34 41.36 -13.27
N ILE A 263 -13.98 40.19 -13.21
CA ILE A 263 -14.99 39.84 -12.20
C ILE A 263 -14.27 39.26 -10.99
N GLU A 264 -14.48 39.87 -9.82
CA GLU A 264 -14.09 39.32 -8.53
C GLU A 264 -15.21 38.47 -7.92
N ASN A 265 -14.88 37.57 -6.99
CA ASN A 265 -15.83 36.59 -6.42
C ASN A 265 -17.01 37.20 -5.64
N LEU A 266 -17.02 38.52 -5.43
CA LEU A 266 -18.07 39.26 -4.72
C LEU A 266 -18.81 40.25 -5.63
N ASP A 267 -18.38 40.41 -6.88
CA ASP A 267 -18.99 41.37 -7.79
C ASP A 267 -20.36 40.86 -8.24
N LYS A 268 -21.39 41.64 -7.95
CA LYS A 268 -22.75 41.40 -8.45
C LYS A 268 -23.01 42.25 -9.68
N LEU A 269 -23.23 41.60 -10.83
CA LEU A 269 -23.60 42.28 -12.07
C LEU A 269 -25.10 42.64 -12.05
N ILE A 270 -25.43 43.92 -12.15
CA ILE A 270 -26.83 44.35 -12.32
C ILE A 270 -27.08 44.58 -13.80
N ILE A 271 -28.03 43.86 -14.38
CA ILE A 271 -28.54 44.13 -15.72
C ILE A 271 -29.96 44.70 -15.66
N THR A 272 -30.26 45.65 -16.53
CA THR A 272 -31.64 46.12 -16.74
C THR A 272 -32.09 45.72 -18.13
N ILE A 273 -33.23 45.07 -18.20
CA ILE A 273 -33.85 44.62 -19.44
C ILE A 273 -35.14 45.41 -19.68
N ASN A 274 -35.41 45.73 -20.93
CA ASN A 274 -36.76 46.14 -21.27
C ASN A 274 -37.68 44.94 -21.23
N GLU A 275 -38.84 45.11 -20.61
CA GLU A 275 -39.88 44.08 -20.53
C GLU A 275 -40.15 43.50 -21.94
N PRO A 276 -40.07 42.17 -22.15
CA PRO A 276 -40.33 41.61 -23.46
C PRO A 276 -41.81 41.74 -23.81
N ARG A 277 -42.09 41.91 -25.11
CA ARG A 277 -43.46 41.96 -25.60
C ARG A 277 -44.00 40.54 -25.67
N VAL A 278 -44.89 40.22 -24.73
CA VAL A 278 -45.62 38.95 -24.73
C VAL A 278 -46.92 39.04 -25.54
N ASN A 279 -47.36 37.92 -26.10
CA ASN A 279 -48.66 37.82 -26.77
C ASN A 279 -49.80 37.65 -25.74
N SER A 280 -51.06 37.63 -26.19
CA SER A 280 -52.23 37.49 -25.30
C SER A 280 -52.30 36.17 -24.52
N THR A 281 -51.51 35.17 -24.91
CA THR A 281 -51.47 33.84 -24.30
C THR A 281 -50.25 33.61 -23.42
N SER A 282 -49.24 34.50 -23.48
CA SER A 282 -47.99 34.41 -22.73
C SER A 282 -47.94 35.47 -21.63
N VAL A 283 -47.30 35.13 -20.53
CA VAL A 283 -47.02 36.03 -19.42
C VAL A 283 -45.53 36.07 -19.20
N PHE A 284 -45.00 37.28 -19.07
CA PHE A 284 -43.63 37.52 -18.63
C PHE A 284 -43.62 37.74 -17.12
N GLY A 285 -42.66 37.13 -16.43
CA GLY A 285 -42.49 37.30 -15.00
C GLY A 285 -41.04 37.14 -14.58
N ILE A 286 -40.76 37.44 -13.30
CA ILE A 286 -39.46 37.16 -12.67
C ILE A 286 -39.69 36.22 -11.50
N MET A 287 -39.14 35.01 -11.62
CA MET A 287 -39.05 34.09 -10.50
C MET A 287 -37.99 34.62 -9.53
N THR A 288 -38.39 34.86 -8.28
CA THR A 288 -37.46 35.30 -7.23
C THR A 288 -37.39 34.24 -6.15
N TYR A 289 -36.18 33.81 -5.81
CA TYR A 289 -35.95 32.82 -4.77
C TYR A 289 -34.69 33.17 -3.96
N LYS A 290 -34.77 33.11 -2.63
CA LYS A 290 -33.62 33.29 -1.74
C LYS A 290 -33.05 31.92 -1.43
N LEU A 291 -31.91 31.60 -2.04
CA LEU A 291 -31.18 30.36 -1.80
C LEU A 291 -30.29 30.49 -0.56
N ASP A 292 -30.35 29.50 0.32
CA ASP A 292 -29.44 29.39 1.46
C ASP A 292 -27.99 29.32 0.99
N VAL A 293 -27.06 29.80 1.80
CA VAL A 293 -25.63 29.74 1.47
C VAL A 293 -25.12 28.34 1.76
N TYR A 294 -24.59 27.68 0.73
CA TYR A 294 -23.98 26.36 0.80
C TYR A 294 -22.45 26.45 0.76
N SER A 295 -21.79 25.46 1.38
CA SER A 295 -20.33 25.34 1.34
C SER A 295 -19.77 25.01 -0.06
N SER A 296 -20.64 24.54 -0.95
CA SER A 296 -20.34 24.21 -2.35
C SER A 296 -21.55 24.56 -3.21
N SER A 297 -21.33 24.82 -4.50
CA SER A 297 -22.42 25.12 -5.43
C SER A 297 -23.41 23.94 -5.52
N VAL A 298 -24.69 24.25 -5.61
CA VAL A 298 -25.78 23.27 -5.74
C VAL A 298 -26.43 23.39 -7.11
N ASP A 299 -26.93 22.27 -7.65
CA ASP A 299 -27.63 22.25 -8.94
C ASP A 299 -29.04 22.80 -8.81
N ILE A 300 -29.40 23.71 -9.71
CA ILE A 300 -30.69 24.41 -9.75
C ILE A 300 -31.28 24.27 -11.14
N MET A 301 -32.55 23.88 -11.21
CA MET A 301 -33.29 23.80 -12.46
C MET A 301 -34.60 24.59 -12.36
N LEU A 302 -34.85 25.44 -13.35
CA LEU A 302 -36.16 26.07 -13.55
C LEU A 302 -36.86 25.35 -14.71
N LYS A 303 -37.98 24.70 -14.42
CA LYS A 303 -38.81 24.04 -15.43
C LYS A 303 -40.13 24.77 -15.57
N VAL A 304 -40.70 24.75 -16.78
CA VAL A 304 -42.06 25.24 -17.04
C VAL A 304 -42.88 24.06 -17.50
N LYS A 305 -43.95 23.79 -16.75
CA LYS A 305 -44.92 22.73 -17.03
C LYS A 305 -46.16 23.34 -17.67
N ASP A 306 -46.46 22.93 -18.89
CA ASP A 306 -47.64 23.42 -19.62
C ASP A 306 -48.95 22.85 -19.02
N SER A 307 -50.09 23.34 -19.51
CA SER A 307 -51.42 22.86 -19.10
C SER A 307 -51.71 21.40 -19.48
N SER A 308 -50.92 20.82 -20.38
CA SER A 308 -50.99 19.41 -20.78
C SER A 308 -50.12 18.51 -19.90
N GLY A 309 -49.33 19.08 -19.00
CA GLY A 309 -48.43 18.38 -18.10
C GLY A 309 -47.02 18.14 -18.66
N ASN A 310 -46.70 18.62 -19.86
CA ASN A 310 -45.36 18.51 -20.41
C ASN A 310 -44.43 19.51 -19.73
N SER A 311 -43.27 19.02 -19.28
CA SER A 311 -42.26 19.84 -18.63
C SER A 311 -41.16 20.22 -19.61
N SER A 312 -40.84 21.51 -19.69
CA SER A 312 -39.74 22.05 -20.47
C SER A 312 -38.68 22.66 -19.55
N LEU A 313 -37.41 22.37 -19.81
CA LEU A 313 -36.30 22.97 -19.06
C LEU A 313 -36.07 24.38 -19.56
N PHE A 314 -36.14 25.35 -18.64
CA PHE A 314 -35.93 26.77 -18.95
C PHE A 314 -34.51 27.21 -18.61
N TYR A 315 -34.05 26.91 -17.39
CA TYR A 315 -32.67 27.16 -16.93
C TYR A 315 -32.12 25.97 -16.16
N SER A 316 -30.82 25.74 -16.25
CA SER A 316 -30.07 24.78 -15.44
C SER A 316 -28.69 25.35 -15.14
N PHE A 317 -28.33 25.47 -13.86
CA PHE A 317 -27.09 26.12 -13.44
C PHE A 317 -26.71 25.73 -12.01
N ARG A 318 -25.53 26.18 -11.57
CA ARG A 318 -25.04 25.96 -10.21
C ARG A 318 -24.91 27.28 -9.46
N SER A 319 -25.26 27.30 -8.18
CA SER A 319 -25.06 28.47 -7.33
C SER A 319 -24.70 28.09 -5.89
N LYS A 320 -23.87 28.91 -5.23
CA LYS A 320 -23.51 28.75 -3.82
C LYS A 320 -24.55 29.36 -2.86
N GLY A 321 -25.52 30.12 -3.34
CA GLY A 321 -26.51 30.81 -2.49
C GLY A 321 -26.90 32.18 -3.01
N GLY A 322 -27.71 32.90 -2.24
CA GLY A 322 -28.07 34.30 -2.52
C GLY A 322 -29.45 34.49 -3.14
N LEU A 323 -29.75 35.73 -3.53
CA LEU A 323 -31.04 36.07 -4.13
C LEU A 323 -31.00 35.84 -5.64
N ILE A 324 -31.75 34.84 -6.09
CA ILE A 324 -31.87 34.45 -7.50
C ILE A 324 -33.08 35.15 -8.09
N LYS A 325 -32.88 35.89 -9.19
CA LYS A 325 -33.95 36.47 -10.02
C LYS A 325 -33.84 35.98 -11.44
N LEU A 326 -34.78 35.14 -11.87
CA LEU A 326 -34.80 34.53 -13.19
C LEU A 326 -36.04 35.00 -13.96
N PRO A 327 -35.87 35.81 -15.01
CA PRO A 327 -36.95 36.15 -15.91
C PRO A 327 -37.48 34.91 -16.63
N TYR A 328 -38.79 34.80 -16.81
CA TYR A 328 -39.39 33.71 -17.57
C TYR A 328 -40.52 34.25 -18.45
N GLU A 329 -40.77 33.54 -19.56
CA GLU A 329 -41.95 33.71 -20.38
C GLU A 329 -42.64 32.36 -20.50
N ALA A 330 -43.91 32.30 -20.10
CA ALA A 330 -44.67 31.07 -20.07
C ALA A 330 -46.12 31.32 -20.49
N VAL A 331 -46.76 30.30 -21.07
CA VAL A 331 -48.17 30.37 -21.46
C VAL A 331 -49.03 30.45 -20.19
N LYS A 332 -50.07 31.29 -20.21
CA LYS A 332 -51.04 31.42 -19.12
C LYS A 332 -51.65 30.05 -18.77
N GLY A 333 -51.67 29.72 -17.49
CA GLY A 333 -52.07 28.41 -16.97
C GLY A 333 -50.92 27.40 -16.84
N SER A 334 -49.71 27.74 -17.28
CA SER A 334 -48.52 26.92 -17.01
C SER A 334 -48.07 27.06 -15.55
N THR A 335 -47.28 26.11 -15.06
CA THR A 335 -46.64 26.17 -13.74
C THR A 335 -45.13 26.30 -13.90
N VAL A 336 -44.52 27.28 -13.24
CA VAL A 336 -43.06 27.39 -13.16
C VAL A 336 -42.59 26.67 -11.90
N GLU A 337 -41.69 25.71 -12.06
CA GLU A 337 -41.21 24.81 -11.02
C GLU A 337 -39.70 25.00 -10.82
N LEU A 338 -39.28 25.28 -9.58
CA LEU A 338 -37.89 25.41 -9.18
C LEU A 338 -37.44 24.13 -8.46
N TYR A 339 -36.38 23.51 -8.96
CA TYR A 339 -35.76 22.34 -8.39
C TYR A 339 -34.37 22.66 -7.85
N ILE A 340 -34.02 22.07 -6.72
CA ILE A 340 -32.66 22.10 -6.14
C ILE A 340 -32.29 20.66 -5.78
N HIS A 341 -31.14 20.17 -6.26
CA HIS A 341 -30.76 18.75 -6.14
C HIS A 341 -31.88 17.79 -6.60
N ASP A 342 -32.48 18.08 -7.75
CA ASP A 342 -33.62 17.33 -8.33
C ASP A 342 -34.89 17.27 -7.47
N LYS A 343 -34.95 18.00 -6.35
CA LYS A 343 -36.14 18.10 -5.51
C LYS A 343 -36.91 19.38 -5.84
N LEU A 344 -38.23 19.27 -6.03
CA LEU A 344 -39.11 20.43 -6.20
C LEU A 344 -39.14 21.25 -4.90
N ILE A 345 -38.76 22.53 -4.98
CA ILE A 345 -38.68 23.43 -3.84
C ILE A 345 -39.75 24.53 -3.91
N ASN A 346 -40.02 25.06 -5.10
CA ASN A 346 -41.04 26.08 -5.29
C ASN A 346 -41.80 25.82 -6.60
N GLN A 347 -43.09 26.14 -6.61
CA GLN A 347 -43.93 26.09 -7.80
C GLN A 347 -44.86 27.31 -7.82
N THR A 348 -45.07 27.91 -8.99
CA THR A 348 -45.90 29.10 -9.14
C THR A 348 -46.75 28.99 -10.40
N LEU A 349 -48.07 29.18 -10.25
CA LEU A 349 -49.01 29.22 -11.36
C LEU A 349 -48.90 30.55 -12.11
N VAL A 350 -48.82 30.47 -13.43
CA VAL A 350 -48.73 31.63 -14.32
C VAL A 350 -50.14 32.10 -14.67
N ASN A 351 -50.54 33.28 -14.16
CA ASN A 351 -51.90 33.81 -14.26
C ASN A 351 -52.02 35.01 -15.22
#